data_AF-A0A1F6IXA7-F1
#
_entry.id   AF-A0A1F6IXA7-F1
#
_cell.length_a   1.000
_cell.length_b   1.000
_cell.length_c   1.000
_cell.angle_alpha   90.00
_cell.angle_beta   90.00
_cell.angle_gamma   90.00
#
_symmetry.space_group_name_H-M   'P 1'
#
loop_
_entity.id
_entity.type
_entity.pdbx_description
1 polymer ?
#
loop_
_entity_poly.entity_id
_entity_poly.type
_entity_poly.pdbx_seq_one_letter_code
_entity_poly.pdbx_strand_id
1 'polypeptide(L)'
;MKIIVSIVLVFTFFILARQSDAIYDSSTRSNNISGIHILFTYEIPKAAELVNSSGGDWGYVTIPIQYGDRDLEKWQKFMDESRRHHVIPIIRVATEPFYKNTSVWRKPNDFDIVDFANFLNSVSWPTKNRYVLLFNEVNRFDEWGGEPPAPSEYADFVSYAVDAFKARNQDFFIIAGGLDNASPNDGEKYLDNLVYLRRMHEHNPDVFKKIDGFSSHSYPNPNFSQAPSQGKIEGTSTYKFEVDLVERLSGRALPVFITETGWNADVLSDGVVSEYFKIAMNNWKQDVRVVAVTPFILESNGGPFDKFTFLKNGKFTNYGLSYQQLPKTKGDPVINPSKIIATNVAKPKAMPRVNFIAASFLPELSFDSKILKNYFKMILGIK
;
A
#
# COMPACT_ATOMS: atom_id res chain seq x y z
N MET A 1 36.33 63.09 -10.13
CA MET A 1 35.70 63.20 -8.79
C MET A 1 34.82 61.97 -8.59
N LYS A 2 35.25 61.05 -7.71
CA LYS A 2 34.53 59.99 -6.96
C LYS A 2 33.35 59.28 -7.68
N ILE A 3 33.53 58.05 -8.17
CA ILE A 3 33.27 56.77 -7.45
C ILE A 3 31.88 56.74 -6.80
N ILE A 4 30.99 55.87 -7.30
CA ILE A 4 30.38 54.77 -6.51
C ILE A 4 30.06 53.64 -7.49
N VAL A 5 30.85 52.58 -7.33
CA VAL A 5 30.56 51.22 -7.77
C VAL A 5 29.62 50.63 -6.72
N SER A 6 28.49 50.10 -7.13
CA SER A 6 27.67 49.21 -6.30
C SER A 6 27.67 47.82 -6.93
N ILE A 7 28.59 46.99 -6.42
CA ILE A 7 28.53 45.53 -6.48
C ILE A 7 27.49 45.07 -5.44
N VAL A 8 27.06 43.82 -5.55
CA VAL A 8 26.38 42.99 -4.52
C VAL A 8 24.84 43.06 -4.67
N LEU A 9 24.04 41.99 -4.82
CA LEU A 9 24.17 40.59 -4.41
C LEU A 9 23.31 39.67 -5.30
N VAL A 10 23.89 38.50 -5.56
CA VAL A 10 23.31 37.25 -6.06
C VAL A 10 21.92 36.94 -5.48
N PHE A 11 20.95 36.64 -6.34
CA PHE A 11 19.89 35.67 -6.03
C PHE A 11 19.94 34.58 -7.12
N THR A 12 20.88 33.66 -6.96
CA THR A 12 20.70 32.28 -7.41
C THR A 12 19.40 31.81 -6.76
N PHE A 13 18.35 31.64 -7.57
CA PHE A 13 17.26 30.75 -7.22
C PHE A 13 17.87 29.33 -7.13
N PHE A 14 18.42 29.01 -5.96
CA PHE A 14 18.52 27.63 -5.56
C PHE A 14 17.09 27.11 -5.51
N ILE A 15 16.78 26.23 -6.47
CA ILE A 15 15.69 25.28 -6.37
C ILE A 15 15.95 24.50 -5.07
N LEU A 16 15.42 24.99 -3.96
CA LEU A 16 15.15 24.16 -2.79
C LEU A 16 13.94 23.31 -3.17
N ALA A 17 14.16 22.34 -4.07
CA ALA A 17 13.36 21.14 -4.07
C ALA A 17 13.55 20.55 -2.67
N ARG A 18 12.58 20.78 -1.79
CA ARG A 18 12.52 20.00 -0.56
C ARG A 18 12.48 18.55 -1.00
N GLN A 19 13.56 17.85 -0.68
CA GLN A 19 13.70 16.41 -0.85
C GLN A 19 12.40 15.75 -0.37
N SER A 20 11.92 14.73 -1.09
CA SER A 20 10.89 13.86 -0.53
C SER A 20 11.41 13.39 0.83
N ASP A 21 10.59 13.43 1.88
CA ASP A 21 11.01 13.16 3.27
C ASP A 21 11.17 11.64 3.51
N ALA A 22 11.72 10.94 2.52
CA ALA A 22 12.38 9.67 2.69
C ALA A 22 13.65 9.90 3.53
N ILE A 23 13.98 8.97 4.44
CA ILE A 23 15.24 9.08 5.18
C ILE A 23 16.46 9.03 4.24
N TYR A 24 16.30 8.35 3.11
CA TYR A 24 17.16 8.52 1.96
C TYR A 24 16.30 8.44 0.70
N ASP A 25 16.62 9.30 -0.27
CA ASP A 25 15.98 9.30 -1.57
C ASP A 25 16.36 8.03 -2.33
N SER A 26 15.38 7.21 -2.69
CA SER A 26 15.57 5.97 -3.45
C SER A 26 16.23 6.19 -4.81
N SER A 27 16.16 7.39 -5.38
CA SER A 27 16.84 7.74 -6.64
C SER A 27 18.35 7.93 -6.48
N THR A 28 18.86 8.09 -5.26
CA THR A 28 20.28 8.31 -4.97
C THR A 28 21.10 7.01 -4.85
N ARG A 29 20.43 5.86 -4.87
CA ARG A 29 21.04 4.52 -4.75
C ARG A 29 20.52 3.63 -5.87
N SER A 30 21.25 2.55 -6.16
CA SER A 30 20.78 1.56 -7.12
C SER A 30 19.46 0.96 -6.65
N ASN A 31 18.43 0.97 -7.49
CA ASN A 31 17.08 0.53 -7.14
C ASN A 31 16.55 -0.53 -8.12
N ASN A 32 16.08 -1.65 -7.58
CA ASN A 32 15.39 -2.69 -8.34
C ASN A 32 13.90 -2.39 -8.37
N ILE A 33 13.40 -1.70 -9.40
CA ILE A 33 11.98 -1.34 -9.45
C ILE A 33 11.04 -2.57 -9.55
N SER A 34 11.56 -3.75 -9.90
CA SER A 34 10.75 -4.95 -10.05
C SER A 34 10.16 -5.39 -8.72
N GLY A 35 8.86 -5.60 -8.73
CA GLY A 35 8.14 -6.19 -7.61
C GLY A 35 6.99 -7.07 -8.06
N ILE A 36 6.19 -7.52 -7.10
CA ILE A 36 4.96 -8.29 -7.30
C ILE A 36 4.01 -8.08 -6.13
N HIS A 37 2.70 -8.05 -6.37
CA HIS A 37 1.71 -8.06 -5.29
C HIS A 37 1.48 -9.50 -4.80
N ILE A 38 1.34 -9.71 -3.49
CA ILE A 38 1.02 -11.01 -2.87
C ILE A 38 -0.19 -10.88 -1.94
N LEU A 39 -0.84 -11.99 -1.58
CA LEU A 39 -1.98 -12.00 -0.64
C LEU A 39 -1.58 -12.49 0.74
N PHE A 40 -0.55 -13.34 0.83
CA PHE A 40 -0.19 -14.04 2.05
C PHE A 40 1.29 -13.93 2.36
N THR A 41 1.60 -13.79 3.65
CA THR A 41 2.97 -13.56 4.13
C THR A 41 3.94 -14.69 3.79
N TYR A 42 3.45 -15.93 3.59
CA TYR A 42 4.29 -17.08 3.25
C TYR A 42 4.77 -17.09 1.79
N GLU A 43 4.27 -16.19 0.94
CA GLU A 43 4.61 -16.14 -0.49
C GLU A 43 5.99 -15.51 -0.77
N ILE A 44 6.61 -14.84 0.22
CA ILE A 44 7.88 -14.12 0.08
C ILE A 44 8.99 -14.91 -0.61
N PRO A 45 9.29 -16.18 -0.26
CA PRO A 45 10.35 -16.95 -0.94
C PRO A 45 10.10 -17.07 -2.44
N LYS A 46 8.85 -17.30 -2.85
CA LYS A 46 8.49 -17.46 -4.27
C LYS A 46 8.44 -16.11 -4.98
N ALA A 47 7.98 -15.07 -4.30
CA ALA A 47 8.06 -13.70 -4.80
C ALA A 47 9.52 -13.29 -5.09
N ALA A 48 10.46 -13.63 -4.21
CA ALA A 48 11.89 -13.33 -4.37
C ALA A 48 12.49 -14.01 -5.61
N GLU A 49 12.13 -15.26 -5.91
CA GLU A 49 12.54 -15.95 -7.14
C GLU A 49 12.10 -15.18 -8.40
N LEU A 50 10.99 -14.43 -8.33
CA LEU A 50 10.47 -13.63 -9.43
C LEU A 50 11.19 -12.26 -9.51
N VAL A 51 11.25 -11.53 -8.40
CA VAL A 51 11.66 -10.10 -8.39
C VAL A 51 13.18 -9.89 -8.28
N ASN A 52 13.93 -10.88 -7.80
CA ASN A 52 15.40 -10.82 -7.66
C ASN A 52 16.13 -11.72 -8.69
N SER A 53 15.43 -12.13 -9.75
CA SER A 53 16.01 -12.91 -10.84
C SER A 53 16.83 -12.04 -11.80
N SER A 54 17.60 -12.68 -12.68
CA SER A 54 18.23 -12.04 -13.85
C SER A 54 19.09 -10.80 -13.51
N GLY A 55 19.88 -10.90 -12.44
CA GLY A 55 20.76 -9.84 -11.95
C GLY A 55 20.14 -8.90 -10.91
N GLY A 56 18.86 -9.08 -10.59
CA GLY A 56 18.14 -8.34 -9.57
C GLY A 56 18.53 -8.71 -8.13
N ASP A 57 18.26 -7.80 -7.20
CA ASP A 57 18.33 -8.01 -5.76
C ASP A 57 17.50 -6.91 -5.08
N TRP A 58 16.99 -7.11 -3.87
CA TRP A 58 16.21 -6.09 -3.16
C TRP A 58 15.02 -5.52 -3.96
N GLY A 59 14.29 -6.38 -4.67
CA GLY A 59 13.01 -6.06 -5.30
C GLY A 59 11.86 -5.89 -4.29
N TYR A 60 10.68 -5.52 -4.78
CA TYR A 60 9.57 -5.11 -3.92
C TYR A 60 8.44 -6.14 -3.84
N VAL A 61 7.72 -6.14 -2.72
CA VAL A 61 6.45 -6.84 -2.58
C VAL A 61 5.41 -5.92 -1.96
N THR A 62 4.25 -5.80 -2.61
CA THR A 62 3.06 -5.16 -2.00
C THR A 62 2.20 -6.24 -1.36
N ILE A 63 1.83 -6.05 -0.09
CA ILE A 63 0.96 -6.97 0.65
C ILE A 63 -0.04 -6.18 1.51
N PRO A 64 -1.33 -6.55 1.50
CA PRO A 64 -2.32 -5.95 2.38
C PRO A 64 -2.21 -6.51 3.81
N ILE A 65 -2.37 -5.63 4.79
CA ILE A 65 -2.64 -5.97 6.19
C ILE A 65 -4.04 -5.46 6.55
N GLN A 66 -4.92 -6.35 6.96
CA GLN A 66 -6.24 -5.95 7.46
C GLN A 66 -6.15 -5.53 8.93
N TYR A 67 -7.04 -4.63 9.35
CA TYR A 67 -7.05 -4.10 10.71
C TYR A 67 -7.20 -5.19 11.78
N GLY A 68 -7.98 -6.25 11.51
CA GLY A 68 -8.11 -7.40 12.41
C GLY A 68 -6.88 -8.30 12.48
N ASP A 69 -5.92 -8.14 11.56
CA ASP A 69 -4.84 -9.09 11.30
C ASP A 69 -3.47 -8.56 11.79
N ARG A 70 -3.42 -8.11 13.04
CA ARG A 70 -2.21 -7.61 13.71
C ARG A 70 -1.52 -8.70 14.53
N ASP A 71 -1.33 -9.87 13.94
CA ASP A 71 -0.60 -11.00 14.54
C ASP A 71 0.91 -10.71 14.53
N LEU A 72 1.48 -10.46 15.71
CA LEU A 72 2.88 -10.08 15.87
C LEU A 72 3.84 -11.17 15.37
N GLU A 73 3.58 -12.44 15.67
CA GLU A 73 4.49 -13.54 15.27
C GLU A 73 4.48 -13.70 13.75
N LYS A 74 3.29 -13.65 13.15
CA LYS A 74 3.12 -13.76 11.71
C LYS A 74 3.83 -12.63 10.96
N TRP A 75 3.61 -11.38 11.39
CA TRP A 75 4.19 -10.22 10.71
C TRP A 75 5.68 -10.04 11.02
N GLN A 76 6.15 -10.43 12.21
CA GLN A 76 7.58 -10.47 12.47
C GLN A 76 8.27 -11.50 11.57
N LYS A 77 7.70 -12.71 11.45
CA LYS A 77 8.20 -13.73 10.54
C LYS A 77 8.22 -13.23 9.09
N PHE A 78 7.18 -12.52 8.65
CA PHE A 78 7.13 -11.90 7.33
C PHE A 78 8.30 -10.91 7.11
N MET A 79 8.58 -10.04 8.08
CA MET A 79 9.70 -9.09 7.98
C MET A 79 11.06 -9.78 7.97
N ASP A 80 11.21 -10.87 8.73
CA ASP A 80 12.45 -11.66 8.76
C ASP A 80 12.67 -12.43 7.47
N GLU A 81 11.62 -13.02 6.90
CA GLU A 81 11.66 -13.65 5.57
C GLU A 81 11.96 -12.61 4.48
N SER A 82 11.36 -11.42 4.55
CA SER A 82 11.65 -10.32 3.63
C SER A 82 13.13 -9.95 3.70
N ARG A 83 13.72 -9.85 4.90
CA ARG A 83 15.17 -9.63 5.07
C ARG A 83 15.98 -10.78 4.49
N ARG A 84 15.61 -12.02 4.78
CA ARG A 84 16.35 -13.23 4.38
C ARG A 84 16.41 -13.42 2.87
N HIS A 85 15.34 -13.04 2.17
CA HIS A 85 15.24 -13.16 0.71
C HIS A 85 15.53 -11.86 -0.04
N HIS A 86 16.00 -10.83 0.66
CA HIS A 86 16.26 -9.50 0.12
C HIS A 86 15.04 -8.95 -0.64
N VAL A 87 13.91 -8.84 0.05
CA VAL A 87 12.66 -8.26 -0.47
C VAL A 87 12.29 -7.06 0.38
N ILE A 88 11.89 -5.97 -0.28
CA ILE A 88 11.43 -4.74 0.35
C ILE A 88 9.89 -4.77 0.44
N PRO A 89 9.32 -4.80 1.66
CA PRO A 89 7.87 -4.82 1.82
C PRO A 89 7.26 -3.42 1.68
N ILE A 90 6.17 -3.35 0.92
CA ILE A 90 5.20 -2.26 0.89
C ILE A 90 3.93 -2.77 1.58
N ILE A 91 3.67 -2.30 2.79
CA ILE A 91 2.53 -2.74 3.59
C ILE A 91 1.33 -1.86 3.29
N ARG A 92 0.31 -2.40 2.58
CA ARG A 92 -0.95 -1.71 2.33
C ARG A 92 -1.88 -1.90 3.52
N VAL A 93 -2.18 -0.84 4.27
CA VAL A 93 -3.17 -0.93 5.35
C VAL A 93 -4.57 -1.00 4.76
N ALA A 94 -5.40 -1.89 5.30
CA ALA A 94 -6.78 -2.07 4.93
C ALA A 94 -7.63 -2.22 6.19
N THR A 95 -8.91 -1.86 6.11
CA THR A 95 -9.87 -2.12 7.19
C THR A 95 -10.34 -3.57 7.11
N GLU A 96 -11.60 -3.83 7.41
CA GLU A 96 -12.27 -5.11 7.22
C GLU A 96 -13.57 -4.89 6.45
N PRO A 97 -14.18 -5.96 5.90
CA PRO A 97 -15.51 -5.87 5.32
C PRO A 97 -16.51 -5.26 6.32
N PHE A 98 -17.37 -4.37 5.82
CA PHE A 98 -18.32 -3.66 6.65
C PHE A 98 -19.38 -4.62 7.19
N TYR A 99 -19.56 -4.67 8.51
CA TYR A 99 -20.43 -5.67 9.15
C TYR A 99 -21.89 -5.63 8.69
N LYS A 100 -22.39 -4.48 8.22
CA LYS A 100 -23.75 -4.34 7.65
C LYS A 100 -23.85 -4.76 6.19
N ASN A 101 -22.75 -4.73 5.46
CA ASN A 101 -22.66 -5.11 4.06
C ASN A 101 -21.23 -5.58 3.77
N THR A 102 -21.01 -6.90 3.84
CA THR A 102 -19.67 -7.48 3.69
C THR A 102 -19.12 -7.41 2.27
N SER A 103 -19.88 -6.87 1.32
CA SER A 103 -19.42 -6.60 -0.05
C SER A 103 -18.71 -5.24 -0.18
N VAL A 104 -18.63 -4.45 0.89
CA VAL A 104 -17.87 -3.18 0.90
C VAL A 104 -16.91 -3.17 2.08
N TRP A 105 -15.80 -2.45 1.96
CA TRP A 105 -14.89 -2.17 3.05
C TRP A 105 -15.46 -1.08 3.95
N ARG A 106 -15.31 -1.19 5.28
CA ARG A 106 -15.70 -0.08 6.16
C ARG A 106 -14.73 1.08 5.99
N LYS A 107 -15.21 2.31 6.22
CA LYS A 107 -14.33 3.47 6.35
C LYS A 107 -13.37 3.29 7.53
N PRO A 108 -12.12 3.75 7.41
CA PRO A 108 -11.20 3.80 8.54
C PRO A 108 -11.57 4.93 9.50
N ASN A 109 -11.05 4.86 10.72
CA ASN A 109 -11.09 5.92 11.72
C ASN A 109 -9.70 6.14 12.33
N ASP A 110 -9.53 7.23 13.08
CA ASP A 110 -8.24 7.65 13.63
C ASP A 110 -7.58 6.58 14.51
N PHE A 111 -8.38 5.79 15.26
CA PHE A 111 -7.85 4.71 16.10
C PHE A 111 -7.23 3.59 15.26
N ASP A 112 -7.78 3.30 14.07
CA ASP A 112 -7.19 2.30 13.18
C ASP A 112 -5.76 2.67 12.80
N ILE A 113 -5.54 3.94 12.48
CA ILE A 113 -4.23 4.47 12.09
C ILE A 113 -3.24 4.49 13.25
N VAL A 114 -3.68 4.94 14.43
CA VAL A 114 -2.83 4.93 15.63
C VAL A 114 -2.37 3.50 15.93
N ASP A 115 -3.28 2.54 15.82
CA ASP A 115 -2.95 1.17 16.08
C ASP A 115 -2.05 0.55 15.01
N PHE A 116 -2.29 0.84 13.73
CA PHE A 116 -1.38 0.42 12.66
C PHE A 116 0.02 1.01 12.87
N ALA A 117 0.13 2.30 13.22
CA ALA A 117 1.39 2.95 13.50
C ALA A 117 2.12 2.31 14.69
N ASN A 118 1.40 1.98 15.77
CA ASN A 118 1.96 1.27 16.92
C ASN A 118 2.43 -0.15 16.55
N PHE A 119 1.57 -0.92 15.88
CA PHE A 119 1.85 -2.30 15.50
C PHE A 119 3.03 -2.39 14.53
N LEU A 120 2.98 -1.63 13.44
CA LEU A 120 4.05 -1.63 12.43
C LEU A 120 5.36 -1.06 12.99
N ASN A 121 5.34 -0.22 14.04
CA ASN A 121 6.57 0.23 14.70
C ASN A 121 7.18 -0.86 15.61
N SER A 122 6.38 -1.84 16.04
CA SER A 122 6.82 -2.90 16.94
C SER A 122 7.60 -4.02 16.26
N VAL A 123 7.43 -4.20 14.94
CA VAL A 123 8.13 -5.22 14.14
C VAL A 123 9.49 -4.72 13.63
N SER A 124 10.40 -5.65 13.38
CA SER A 124 11.76 -5.38 12.88
C SER A 124 11.81 -5.36 11.35
N TRP A 125 11.67 -4.18 10.75
CA TRP A 125 11.69 -3.98 9.30
C TRP A 125 13.04 -4.35 8.65
N PRO A 126 13.04 -4.89 7.41
CA PRO A 126 14.28 -5.25 6.71
C PRO A 126 15.10 -4.02 6.28
N THR A 127 14.43 -2.96 5.85
CA THR A 127 15.06 -1.73 5.32
C THR A 127 14.67 -0.51 6.15
N LYS A 128 15.47 0.56 6.05
CA LYS A 128 15.27 1.80 6.80
C LYS A 128 13.99 2.53 6.40
N ASN A 129 13.71 2.66 5.10
CA ASN A 129 12.41 3.15 4.65
C ASN A 129 11.34 2.07 4.92
N ARG A 130 10.34 2.41 5.74
CA ARG A 130 9.20 1.55 6.09
C ARG A 130 7.98 1.98 5.29
N TYR A 131 7.81 1.39 4.12
CA TYR A 131 6.77 1.78 3.17
C TYR A 131 5.39 1.33 3.64
N VAL A 132 4.50 2.31 3.87
CA VAL A 132 3.11 2.11 4.25
C VAL A 132 2.22 2.76 3.19
N LEU A 133 1.39 1.95 2.55
CA LEU A 133 0.41 2.38 1.54
C LEU A 133 -0.96 2.52 2.19
N LEU A 134 -1.56 3.71 2.07
CA LEU A 134 -2.81 4.06 2.75
C LEU A 134 -4.03 3.65 1.92
N PHE A 135 -4.64 2.50 2.26
CA PHE A 135 -5.89 2.01 1.68
C PHE A 135 -5.79 1.76 0.16
N ASN A 136 -6.94 1.58 -0.49
CA ASN A 136 -7.06 1.11 -1.87
C ASN A 136 -8.24 1.78 -2.55
N GLU A 137 -8.04 2.24 -3.78
CA GLU A 137 -9.09 2.66 -4.73
C GLU A 137 -10.26 3.41 -4.08
N VAL A 138 -9.94 4.37 -3.21
CA VAL A 138 -10.90 5.15 -2.41
C VAL A 138 -11.81 6.05 -3.25
N ASN A 139 -11.59 6.06 -4.58
CA ASN A 139 -12.45 6.64 -5.59
C ASN A 139 -13.59 5.70 -6.03
N ARG A 140 -13.74 4.54 -5.39
CA ARG A 140 -14.87 3.61 -5.54
C ARG A 140 -15.65 3.49 -4.23
N PHE A 141 -16.97 3.40 -4.32
CA PHE A 141 -17.85 3.31 -3.14
C PHE A 141 -17.62 2.04 -2.32
N ASP A 142 -17.32 0.92 -2.96
CA ASP A 142 -17.12 -0.38 -2.32
C ASP A 142 -15.82 -0.45 -1.51
N GLU A 143 -14.89 0.48 -1.76
CA GLU A 143 -13.66 0.66 -0.99
C GLU A 143 -13.81 1.74 0.10
N TRP A 144 -14.96 2.45 0.16
CA TRP A 144 -15.17 3.57 1.08
C TRP A 144 -16.53 3.55 1.80
N GLY A 145 -16.80 2.44 2.50
CA GLY A 145 -17.99 2.31 3.36
C GLY A 145 -19.31 2.03 2.62
N GLY A 146 -19.27 1.85 1.31
CA GLY A 146 -20.47 1.77 0.47
C GLY A 146 -21.11 3.14 0.22
N GLU A 147 -20.41 4.22 0.54
CA GLU A 147 -20.87 5.61 0.36
C GLU A 147 -20.20 6.25 -0.87
N PRO A 148 -20.76 7.35 -1.42
CA PRO A 148 -20.09 8.08 -2.48
C PRO A 148 -18.64 8.45 -2.11
N PRO A 149 -17.69 8.29 -3.03
CA PRO A 149 -16.29 8.63 -2.77
C PRO A 149 -16.12 10.05 -2.21
N ALA A 150 -15.38 10.19 -1.12
CA ALA A 150 -15.24 11.43 -0.36
C ALA A 150 -13.78 11.93 -0.31
N PRO A 151 -13.29 12.65 -1.35
CA PRO A 151 -11.92 13.15 -1.41
C PRO A 151 -11.49 14.00 -0.21
N SER A 152 -12.40 14.79 0.35
CA SER A 152 -12.11 15.63 1.53
C SER A 152 -11.80 14.78 2.77
N GLU A 153 -12.64 13.78 3.05
CA GLU A 153 -12.44 12.84 4.17
C GLU A 153 -11.10 12.13 4.03
N TYR A 154 -10.80 11.61 2.84
CA TYR A 154 -9.54 10.92 2.60
C TYR A 154 -8.31 11.85 2.71
N ALA A 155 -8.41 13.10 2.25
CA ALA A 155 -7.31 14.06 2.35
C ALA A 155 -6.95 14.42 3.80
N ASP A 156 -7.96 14.59 4.66
CA ASP A 156 -7.77 14.79 6.10
C ASP A 156 -7.19 13.53 6.75
N PHE A 157 -7.68 12.36 6.35
CA PHE A 157 -7.21 11.09 6.85
C PHE A 157 -5.74 10.80 6.50
N VAL A 158 -5.33 11.08 5.26
CA VAL A 158 -3.94 10.98 4.81
C VAL A 158 -3.05 11.92 5.62
N SER A 159 -3.49 13.16 5.84
CA SER A 159 -2.73 14.14 6.63
C SER A 159 -2.54 13.68 8.07
N TYR A 160 -3.59 13.12 8.69
CA TYR A 160 -3.53 12.54 10.03
C TYR A 160 -2.61 11.32 10.09
N ALA A 161 -2.72 10.42 9.10
CA ALA A 161 -1.89 9.21 9.03
C ALA A 161 -0.41 9.54 8.94
N VAL A 162 -0.02 10.51 8.10
CA VAL A 162 1.37 10.98 8.03
C VAL A 162 1.88 11.39 9.43
N ASP A 163 1.13 12.25 10.12
CA ASP A 163 1.53 12.76 11.43
C ASP A 163 1.62 11.62 12.47
N ALA A 164 0.64 10.71 12.48
CA ALA A 164 0.55 9.60 13.42
C ALA A 164 1.70 8.59 13.25
N PHE A 165 1.99 8.18 12.01
CA PHE A 165 3.10 7.26 11.73
C PHE A 165 4.45 7.90 12.04
N LYS A 166 4.71 9.11 11.52
CA LYS A 166 5.99 9.80 11.74
C LYS A 166 6.24 10.13 13.23
N ALA A 167 5.18 10.36 14.02
CA ALA A 167 5.30 10.51 15.48
C ALA A 167 5.77 9.22 16.19
N ARG A 168 5.59 8.03 15.60
CA ARG A 168 6.13 6.77 16.13
C ARG A 168 7.54 6.50 15.66
N ASN A 169 7.80 6.79 14.39
CA ASN A 169 9.13 6.66 13.82
C ASN A 169 9.27 7.49 12.55
N GLN A 170 10.37 8.25 12.43
CA GLN A 170 10.67 9.00 11.21
C GLN A 170 11.02 8.09 10.02
N ASP A 171 11.32 6.81 10.27
CA ASP A 171 11.56 5.79 9.24
C ASP A 171 10.32 5.43 8.41
N PHE A 172 9.12 5.81 8.85
CA PHE A 172 7.91 5.56 8.08
C PHE A 172 7.84 6.44 6.83
N PHE A 173 7.69 5.75 5.69
CA PHE A 173 7.50 6.34 4.38
C PHE A 173 6.04 6.14 3.97
N ILE A 174 5.27 7.22 3.94
CA ILE A 174 3.82 7.18 3.76
C ILE A 174 3.45 7.45 2.31
N ILE A 175 2.73 6.50 1.71
CA ILE A 175 2.30 6.49 0.31
C ILE A 175 0.78 6.66 0.29
N ALA A 176 0.28 7.65 -0.45
CA ALA A 176 -1.16 7.77 -0.71
C ALA A 176 -1.66 6.58 -1.55
N GLY A 177 -2.88 6.12 -1.27
CA GLY A 177 -3.51 4.97 -1.93
C GLY A 177 -3.67 5.15 -3.43
N GLY A 178 -3.46 4.07 -4.18
CA GLY A 178 -3.71 4.05 -5.61
C GLY A 178 -5.21 4.17 -5.89
N LEU A 179 -5.57 4.85 -6.99
CA LEU A 179 -6.95 5.06 -7.42
C LEU A 179 -7.28 4.16 -8.61
N ASP A 180 -8.51 3.67 -8.71
CA ASP A 180 -8.99 2.95 -9.88
C ASP A 180 -8.98 3.91 -11.08
N ASN A 181 -8.08 3.66 -12.02
CA ASN A 181 -7.83 4.55 -13.14
C ASN A 181 -8.89 4.52 -14.24
N ALA A 182 -9.90 3.64 -14.13
CA ALA A 182 -11.04 3.58 -15.05
C ALA A 182 -12.37 3.85 -14.35
N SER A 183 -12.35 4.28 -13.09
CA SER A 183 -13.56 4.71 -12.39
C SER A 183 -14.21 5.89 -13.11
N PRO A 184 -15.51 5.81 -13.47
CA PRO A 184 -16.21 6.92 -14.07
C PRO A 184 -16.43 8.04 -13.04
N ASN A 185 -16.82 9.22 -13.51
CA ASN A 185 -17.27 10.32 -12.66
C ASN A 185 -18.80 10.35 -12.64
N ASP A 186 -19.42 9.43 -11.90
CA ASP A 186 -20.88 9.26 -11.89
C ASP A 186 -21.59 10.06 -10.78
N GLY A 187 -20.83 10.60 -9.82
CA GLY A 187 -21.36 11.41 -8.72
C GLY A 187 -22.04 10.61 -7.60
N GLU A 188 -22.08 9.28 -7.69
CA GLU A 188 -22.75 8.42 -6.73
C GLU A 188 -21.87 7.29 -6.22
N LYS A 189 -21.28 6.49 -7.11
CA LYS A 189 -20.52 5.29 -6.75
C LYS A 189 -19.04 5.38 -7.08
N TYR A 190 -18.70 6.19 -8.06
CA TYR A 190 -17.35 6.26 -8.59
C TYR A 190 -16.95 7.72 -8.85
N LEU A 191 -15.66 7.97 -8.73
CA LEU A 191 -15.07 9.25 -9.09
C LEU A 191 -13.83 9.03 -9.96
N ASP A 192 -13.73 9.81 -11.03
CA ASP A 192 -12.51 9.88 -11.86
C ASP A 192 -11.29 10.20 -10.98
N ASN A 193 -10.20 9.48 -11.19
CA ASN A 193 -8.99 9.57 -10.36
C ASN A 193 -8.40 10.99 -10.36
N LEU A 194 -8.34 11.67 -11.50
CA LEU A 194 -7.80 13.04 -11.59
C LEU A 194 -8.74 14.07 -10.95
N VAL A 195 -10.06 13.88 -11.05
CA VAL A 195 -11.06 14.69 -10.32
C VAL A 195 -10.91 14.49 -8.82
N TYR A 196 -10.74 13.23 -8.37
CA TYR A 196 -10.52 12.89 -6.97
C TYR A 196 -9.32 13.64 -6.40
N LEU A 197 -8.16 13.57 -7.08
CA LEU A 197 -6.93 14.24 -6.66
C LEU A 197 -7.06 15.77 -6.60
N ARG A 198 -7.76 16.39 -7.57
CA ARG A 198 -8.04 17.83 -7.52
C ARG A 198 -8.87 18.20 -6.29
N ARG A 199 -9.94 17.45 -6.01
CA ARG A 199 -10.82 17.72 -4.87
C ARG A 199 -10.12 17.49 -3.52
N MET A 200 -9.22 16.50 -3.44
CA MET A 200 -8.37 16.34 -2.25
C MET A 200 -7.55 17.61 -1.98
N HIS A 201 -6.90 18.16 -3.00
CA HIS A 201 -6.07 19.36 -2.87
C HIS A 201 -6.90 20.63 -2.62
N GLU A 202 -8.04 20.78 -3.28
CA GLU A 202 -8.95 21.92 -3.06
C GLU A 202 -9.43 21.97 -1.61
N HIS A 203 -9.69 20.82 -1.00
CA HIS A 203 -10.06 20.71 0.42
C HIS A 203 -8.86 20.95 1.35
N ASN A 204 -7.73 20.28 1.07
CA ASN A 204 -6.52 20.36 1.88
C ASN A 204 -5.28 20.57 0.98
N PRO A 205 -4.86 21.84 0.75
CA PRO A 205 -3.77 22.15 -0.17
C PRO A 205 -2.39 21.57 0.23
N ASP A 206 -2.23 21.17 1.48
CA ASP A 206 -0.99 20.64 2.03
C ASP A 206 -0.91 19.11 2.03
N VAL A 207 -1.99 18.39 1.70
CA VAL A 207 -2.03 16.91 1.75
C VAL A 207 -0.88 16.27 0.95
N PHE A 208 -0.66 16.73 -0.27
CA PHE A 208 0.41 16.23 -1.14
C PHE A 208 1.81 16.72 -0.73
N LYS A 209 1.89 17.78 0.09
CA LYS A 209 3.15 18.22 0.68
C LYS A 209 3.54 17.40 1.92
N LYS A 210 2.62 16.63 2.50
CA LYS A 210 2.87 15.79 3.68
C LYS A 210 3.32 14.37 3.35
N ILE A 211 2.79 13.77 2.29
CA ILE A 211 3.13 12.39 1.89
C ILE A 211 4.56 12.30 1.34
N ASP A 212 5.15 11.11 1.43
CA ASP A 212 6.52 10.82 0.99
C ASP A 212 6.56 10.27 -0.44
N GLY A 213 5.49 9.62 -0.88
CA GLY A 213 5.33 9.12 -2.25
C GLY A 213 3.87 8.96 -2.64
N PHE A 214 3.67 8.68 -3.93
CA PHE A 214 2.35 8.53 -4.53
C PHE A 214 2.19 7.12 -5.12
N SER A 215 1.00 6.52 -5.00
CA SER A 215 0.70 5.25 -5.65
C SER A 215 -0.24 5.41 -6.85
N SER A 216 -0.04 4.60 -7.88
CA SER A 216 -0.91 4.52 -9.06
C SER A 216 -1.31 3.08 -9.36
N HIS A 217 -2.58 2.87 -9.73
CA HIS A 217 -3.06 1.62 -10.33
C HIS A 217 -3.14 1.80 -11.85
N SER A 218 -2.00 1.62 -12.53
CA SER A 218 -1.85 1.94 -13.95
C SER A 218 -2.31 0.79 -14.87
N TYR A 219 -3.57 0.40 -14.75
CA TYR A 219 -4.15 -0.69 -15.53
C TYR A 219 -4.44 -0.30 -17.00
N PRO A 220 -4.19 -1.19 -17.97
CA PRO A 220 -4.44 -0.97 -19.39
C PRO A 220 -5.91 -1.20 -19.77
N ASN A 221 -6.75 -0.20 -19.55
CA ASN A 221 -8.19 -0.26 -19.77
C ASN A 221 -8.62 0.07 -21.20
N PRO A 222 -9.74 -0.48 -21.70
CA PRO A 222 -10.71 -1.32 -20.99
C PRO A 222 -10.27 -2.78 -20.83
N ASN A 223 -10.89 -3.48 -19.87
CA ASN A 223 -10.77 -4.92 -19.61
C ASN A 223 -9.33 -5.42 -19.38
N PHE A 224 -8.43 -4.53 -18.94
CA PHE A 224 -7.03 -4.89 -18.69
C PHE A 224 -6.34 -5.55 -19.90
N SER A 225 -6.77 -5.22 -21.12
CA SER A 225 -6.35 -5.95 -22.33
C SER A 225 -5.61 -5.09 -23.34
N GLN A 226 -5.53 -3.78 -23.11
CA GLN A 226 -4.88 -2.88 -24.06
C GLN A 226 -3.36 -3.04 -24.03
N ALA A 227 -2.72 -2.77 -25.16
CA ALA A 227 -1.26 -2.73 -25.23
C ALA A 227 -0.69 -1.64 -24.29
N PRO A 228 0.53 -1.83 -23.75
CA PRO A 228 1.24 -0.79 -23.03
C PRO A 228 1.32 0.50 -23.86
N SER A 229 1.00 1.62 -23.23
CA SER A 229 1.04 2.94 -23.85
C SER A 229 1.81 3.91 -22.98
N GLN A 230 2.38 4.94 -23.61
CA GLN A 230 3.13 5.99 -22.92
C GLN A 230 2.32 7.30 -22.70
N GLY A 231 1.09 7.38 -23.21
CA GLY A 231 0.30 8.62 -23.22
C GLY A 231 -1.22 8.43 -23.07
N LYS A 232 -1.67 7.29 -22.52
CA LYS A 232 -3.09 7.07 -22.21
C LYS A 232 -3.35 7.25 -20.72
N ILE A 233 -4.39 8.02 -20.38
CA ILE A 233 -4.80 8.27 -18.99
C ILE A 233 -5.29 6.99 -18.31
N GLU A 234 -6.00 6.12 -19.03
CA GLU A 234 -6.46 4.82 -18.54
C GLU A 234 -5.56 3.71 -19.11
N GLY A 235 -4.30 3.69 -18.70
CA GLY A 235 -3.27 2.86 -19.32
C GLY A 235 -2.06 2.62 -18.42
N THR A 236 -1.03 1.95 -18.95
CA THR A 236 0.26 1.78 -18.25
C THR A 236 0.98 3.10 -17.94
N SER A 237 0.50 4.23 -18.51
CA SER A 237 1.00 5.58 -18.28
C SER A 237 0.14 6.43 -17.35
N THR A 238 -0.93 5.89 -16.73
CA THR A 238 -1.79 6.65 -15.80
C THR A 238 -0.99 7.40 -14.76
N TYR A 239 0.00 6.74 -14.15
CA TYR A 239 0.83 7.30 -13.10
C TYR A 239 1.45 8.66 -13.48
N LYS A 240 1.76 8.88 -14.77
CA LYS A 240 2.33 10.15 -15.25
C LYS A 240 1.33 11.29 -15.07
N PHE A 241 0.08 11.08 -15.47
CA PHE A 241 -0.96 12.10 -15.37
C PHE A 241 -1.27 12.44 -13.91
N GLU A 242 -1.30 11.43 -13.05
CA GLU A 242 -1.54 11.60 -11.61
C GLU A 242 -0.38 12.32 -10.93
N VAL A 243 0.87 11.85 -11.12
CA VAL A 243 2.03 12.47 -10.47
C VAL A 243 2.30 13.88 -11.00
N ASP A 244 2.12 14.12 -12.31
CA ASP A 244 2.27 15.46 -12.88
C ASP A 244 1.19 16.41 -12.35
N LEU A 245 -0.03 15.91 -12.10
CA LEU A 245 -1.09 16.70 -11.46
C LEU A 245 -0.72 17.02 -10.02
N VAL A 246 -0.30 16.03 -9.24
CA VAL A 246 0.12 16.21 -7.85
C VAL A 246 1.30 17.19 -7.74
N GLU A 247 2.27 17.11 -8.66
CA GLU A 247 3.40 18.03 -8.72
C GLU A 247 2.95 19.45 -9.05
N ARG A 248 2.06 19.65 -10.04
CA ARG A 248 1.50 20.97 -10.35
C ARG A 248 0.73 21.59 -9.19
N LEU A 249 -0.01 20.78 -8.43
CA LEU A 249 -0.82 21.25 -7.30
C LEU A 249 0.02 21.55 -6.05
N SER A 250 1.06 20.75 -5.80
CA SER A 250 1.83 20.82 -4.54
C SER A 250 3.19 21.50 -4.65
N GLY A 251 3.74 21.58 -5.86
CA GLY A 251 5.13 21.98 -6.13
C GLY A 251 6.17 20.92 -5.73
N ARG A 252 5.76 19.69 -5.38
CA ARG A 252 6.66 18.58 -5.04
C ARG A 252 6.67 17.51 -6.12
N ALA A 253 7.87 17.18 -6.61
CA ALA A 253 8.08 15.97 -7.38
C ALA A 253 8.12 14.76 -6.42
N LEU A 254 7.04 13.98 -6.40
CA LEU A 254 6.96 12.78 -5.55
C LEU A 254 7.46 11.55 -6.30
N PRO A 255 8.17 10.63 -5.61
CA PRO A 255 8.39 9.28 -6.15
C PRO A 255 7.05 8.54 -6.30
N VAL A 256 6.96 7.70 -7.33
CA VAL A 256 5.76 6.95 -7.66
C VAL A 256 5.94 5.44 -7.52
N PHE A 257 4.92 4.81 -6.97
CA PHE A 257 4.81 3.36 -6.79
C PHE A 257 3.65 2.88 -7.64
N ILE A 258 3.90 2.01 -8.62
CA ILE A 258 2.82 1.38 -9.39
C ILE A 258 2.44 0.12 -8.61
N THR A 259 1.54 0.27 -7.63
CA THR A 259 1.26 -0.81 -6.66
C THR A 259 0.30 -1.86 -7.18
N GLU A 260 -0.38 -1.56 -8.28
CA GLU A 260 -1.13 -2.51 -9.06
C GLU A 260 -1.07 -2.18 -10.55
N THR A 261 -1.00 -3.24 -11.35
CA THR A 261 -1.11 -3.24 -12.82
C THR A 261 -1.17 -4.69 -13.26
N GLY A 262 -1.63 -4.97 -14.47
CA GLY A 262 -1.63 -6.33 -14.99
C GLY A 262 -2.45 -6.44 -16.27
N TRP A 263 -2.44 -7.63 -16.84
CA TRP A 263 -3.19 -7.95 -18.04
C TRP A 263 -4.10 -9.15 -17.80
N ASN A 264 -5.30 -9.10 -18.36
CA ASN A 264 -6.27 -10.17 -18.27
C ASN A 264 -5.85 -11.34 -19.20
N ALA A 265 -5.31 -12.41 -18.61
CA ALA A 265 -4.89 -13.61 -19.32
C ALA A 265 -6.04 -14.52 -19.77
N ASP A 266 -7.30 -14.24 -19.38
CA ASP A 266 -8.47 -14.96 -19.92
C ASP A 266 -8.81 -14.48 -21.33
N VAL A 267 -8.40 -13.26 -21.70
CA VAL A 267 -8.68 -12.65 -23.02
C VAL A 267 -7.42 -12.43 -23.86
N LEU A 268 -6.24 -12.42 -23.24
CA LEU A 268 -4.95 -12.32 -23.92
C LEU A 268 -4.17 -13.63 -23.76
N SER A 269 -3.49 -14.07 -24.81
CA SER A 269 -2.56 -15.19 -24.70
C SER A 269 -1.37 -14.84 -23.80
N ASP A 270 -0.80 -15.84 -23.13
CA ASP A 270 0.44 -15.71 -22.34
C ASP A 270 1.57 -15.01 -23.11
N GLY A 271 1.71 -15.27 -24.40
CA GLY A 271 2.74 -14.64 -25.24
C GLY A 271 2.53 -13.14 -25.41
N VAL A 272 1.28 -12.69 -25.52
CA VAL A 272 0.93 -11.26 -25.58
C VAL A 272 1.15 -10.60 -24.23
N VAL A 273 0.72 -11.24 -23.14
CA VAL A 273 0.96 -10.74 -21.78
C VAL A 273 2.46 -10.61 -21.49
N SER A 274 3.27 -11.58 -21.94
CA SER A 274 4.73 -11.56 -21.82
C SER A 274 5.35 -10.36 -22.53
N GLU A 275 4.99 -10.11 -23.79
CA GLU A 275 5.51 -8.97 -24.55
C GLU A 275 5.05 -7.64 -23.96
N TYR A 276 3.81 -7.58 -23.45
CA TYR A 276 3.29 -6.39 -22.79
C TYR A 276 4.04 -6.04 -21.51
N PHE A 277 4.32 -7.01 -20.64
CA PHE A 277 5.17 -6.77 -19.47
C PHE A 277 6.58 -6.31 -19.85
N LYS A 278 7.17 -6.90 -20.88
CA LYS A 278 8.49 -6.50 -21.37
C LYS A 278 8.52 -5.05 -21.84
N ILE A 279 7.54 -4.63 -22.64
CA ILE A 279 7.42 -3.24 -23.12
C ILE A 279 7.15 -2.29 -21.94
N ALA A 280 6.22 -2.63 -21.05
CA ALA A 280 5.83 -1.77 -19.95
C ALA A 280 6.98 -1.58 -18.93
N MET A 281 7.67 -2.66 -18.54
CA MET A 281 8.85 -2.58 -17.67
C MET A 281 9.97 -1.75 -18.30
N ASN A 282 10.16 -1.85 -19.62
CA ASN A 282 11.11 -1.00 -20.34
C ASN A 282 10.71 0.48 -20.35
N ASN A 283 9.41 0.80 -20.35
CA ASN A 283 8.92 2.16 -20.24
C ASN A 283 9.06 2.70 -18.81
N TRP A 284 8.67 1.91 -17.80
CA TRP A 284 8.69 2.33 -16.41
C TRP A 284 10.12 2.56 -15.90
N LYS A 285 11.08 1.71 -16.27
CA LYS A 285 12.49 1.87 -15.87
C LYS A 285 13.17 3.13 -16.43
N GLN A 286 12.59 3.77 -17.45
CA GLN A 286 13.13 5.01 -18.02
C GLN A 286 12.71 6.26 -17.22
N ASP A 287 11.66 6.16 -16.41
CA ASP A 287 11.17 7.27 -15.59
C ASP A 287 11.78 7.16 -14.18
N VAL A 288 12.71 8.07 -13.87
CA VAL A 288 13.43 8.08 -12.59
C VAL A 288 12.53 8.29 -11.37
N ARG A 289 11.29 8.74 -11.57
CA ARG A 289 10.30 8.88 -10.50
C ARG A 289 9.75 7.52 -10.05
N VAL A 290 9.78 6.50 -10.90
CA VAL A 290 9.23 5.17 -10.61
C VAL A 290 10.17 4.42 -9.66
N VAL A 291 9.70 4.20 -8.42
CA VAL A 291 10.46 3.50 -7.39
C VAL A 291 10.17 2.00 -7.37
N ALA A 292 8.90 1.61 -7.55
CA ALA A 292 8.51 0.22 -7.57
C ALA A 292 7.35 -0.02 -8.53
N VAL A 293 7.32 -1.20 -9.12
CA VAL A 293 6.21 -1.73 -9.94
C VAL A 293 5.86 -3.10 -9.39
N THR A 294 4.67 -3.25 -8.79
CA THR A 294 4.19 -4.51 -8.24
C THR A 294 2.93 -4.95 -8.99
N PRO A 295 3.08 -5.72 -10.09
CA PRO A 295 1.93 -6.26 -10.80
C PRO A 295 1.06 -7.10 -9.87
N PHE A 296 -0.25 -7.01 -10.07
CA PHE A 296 -1.22 -7.88 -9.45
C PHE A 296 -1.34 -9.12 -10.36
N ILE A 297 -1.15 -10.36 -9.91
CA ILE A 297 -0.74 -10.81 -8.58
C ILE A 297 0.13 -12.07 -8.66
N LEU A 298 0.90 -12.41 -7.62
CA LEU A 298 1.69 -13.64 -7.60
C LEU A 298 0.82 -14.90 -7.68
N GLU A 299 -0.04 -15.14 -6.69
CA GLU A 299 -0.95 -16.29 -6.64
C GLU A 299 -2.34 -15.89 -6.15
N SER A 300 -3.40 -16.26 -6.89
CA SER A 300 -4.80 -16.00 -6.47
C SER A 300 -5.53 -17.25 -5.95
N ASN A 301 -4.91 -18.44 -6.06
CA ASN A 301 -5.47 -19.73 -5.67
C ASN A 301 -6.87 -20.01 -6.26
N GLY A 302 -7.11 -19.66 -7.53
CA GLY A 302 -8.40 -19.87 -8.19
C GLY A 302 -9.50 -18.88 -7.77
N GLY A 303 -9.13 -17.78 -7.12
CA GLY A 303 -10.02 -16.68 -6.79
C GLY A 303 -10.40 -15.80 -8.01
N PRO A 304 -11.15 -14.71 -7.79
CA PRO A 304 -11.64 -13.82 -8.86
C PRO A 304 -10.53 -13.10 -9.67
N PHE A 305 -9.29 -13.19 -9.20
CA PHE A 305 -8.11 -12.58 -9.81
C PHE A 305 -7.18 -13.56 -10.52
N ASP A 306 -7.62 -14.82 -10.75
CA ASP A 306 -6.83 -15.85 -11.44
C ASP A 306 -6.38 -15.46 -12.86
N LYS A 307 -7.11 -14.56 -13.51
CA LYS A 307 -6.74 -13.95 -14.79
C LYS A 307 -5.43 -13.14 -14.76
N PHE A 308 -4.94 -12.79 -13.57
CA PHE A 308 -3.74 -11.97 -13.37
C PHE A 308 -2.56 -12.73 -12.73
N THR A 309 -2.72 -14.04 -12.45
CA THR A 309 -1.81 -14.76 -11.56
C THR A 309 -0.52 -15.23 -12.23
N PHE A 310 0.63 -14.86 -11.66
CA PHE A 310 1.95 -15.24 -12.18
C PHE A 310 2.34 -16.68 -11.83
N LEU A 311 1.72 -17.24 -10.79
CA LEU A 311 1.94 -18.57 -10.26
C LEU A 311 0.60 -19.33 -10.23
N LYS A 312 0.61 -20.57 -10.71
CA LYS A 312 -0.50 -21.53 -10.58
C LYS A 312 0.04 -22.87 -10.14
N ASN A 313 -0.54 -23.45 -9.08
CA ASN A 313 -0.17 -24.78 -8.57
C ASN A 313 1.34 -24.90 -8.30
N GLY A 314 1.94 -23.85 -7.72
CA GLY A 314 3.37 -23.79 -7.40
C GLY A 314 4.32 -23.65 -8.60
N LYS A 315 3.82 -23.45 -9.82
CA LYS A 315 4.63 -23.21 -11.03
C LYS A 315 4.30 -21.86 -11.66
N PHE A 316 5.31 -21.17 -12.15
CA PHE A 316 5.10 -19.92 -12.87
C PHE A 316 4.37 -20.17 -14.19
N THR A 317 3.46 -19.27 -14.55
CA THR A 317 2.85 -19.20 -15.89
C THR A 317 3.91 -18.83 -16.92
N ASN A 318 3.63 -18.91 -18.23
CA ASN A 318 4.64 -18.57 -19.22
C ASN A 318 5.01 -17.08 -19.17
N TYR A 319 4.04 -16.21 -18.90
CA TYR A 319 4.34 -14.80 -18.69
C TYR A 319 5.01 -14.53 -17.34
N GLY A 320 4.74 -15.33 -16.30
CA GLY A 320 5.50 -15.29 -15.05
C GLY A 320 6.98 -15.63 -15.26
N LEU A 321 7.27 -16.68 -16.03
CA LEU A 321 8.64 -17.02 -16.45
C LEU A 321 9.26 -15.93 -17.32
N SER A 322 8.50 -15.34 -18.23
CA SER A 322 8.99 -14.22 -19.06
C SER A 322 9.37 -13.01 -18.20
N TYR A 323 8.53 -12.64 -17.21
CA TYR A 323 8.81 -11.58 -16.26
C TYR A 323 10.04 -11.88 -15.39
N GLN A 324 10.20 -13.14 -14.96
CA GLN A 324 11.40 -13.61 -14.26
C GLN A 324 12.67 -13.40 -15.11
N GLN A 325 12.60 -13.65 -16.41
CA GLN A 325 13.75 -13.53 -17.31
C GLN A 325 14.08 -12.09 -17.73
N LEU A 326 13.23 -11.10 -17.43
CA LEU A 326 13.54 -9.70 -17.68
C LEU A 326 14.81 -9.29 -16.92
N PRO A 327 15.76 -8.57 -17.54
CA PRO A 327 16.93 -8.03 -16.85
C PRO A 327 16.50 -7.09 -15.72
N LYS A 328 17.09 -7.27 -14.54
CA LYS A 328 16.80 -6.47 -13.35
C LYS A 328 18.06 -5.83 -12.78
N THR A 329 17.86 -4.81 -11.97
CA THR A 329 18.94 -4.08 -11.31
C THR A 329 19.17 -4.65 -9.92
N LYS A 330 20.42 -4.76 -9.49
CA LYS A 330 20.74 -5.06 -8.09
C LYS A 330 20.41 -3.84 -7.22
N GLY A 331 19.37 -3.95 -6.39
CA GLY A 331 19.00 -2.92 -5.43
C GLY A 331 20.02 -2.82 -4.28
N ASP A 332 20.19 -1.62 -3.75
CA ASP A 332 21.09 -1.32 -2.63
C ASP A 332 20.37 -0.44 -1.58
N PRO A 333 19.30 -0.93 -0.92
CA PRO A 333 18.62 -0.16 0.11
C PRO A 333 19.48 -0.03 1.37
N VAL A 334 19.15 0.93 2.24
CA VAL A 334 19.76 0.98 3.57
C VAL A 334 19.09 -0.09 4.44
N ILE A 335 19.84 -1.13 4.79
CA ILE A 335 19.36 -2.27 5.57
C ILE A 335 19.36 -1.90 7.06
N ASN A 336 18.29 -2.22 7.77
CA ASN A 336 18.26 -2.07 9.23
C ASN A 336 19.11 -3.15 9.89
N PRO A 337 19.81 -2.84 11.01
CA PRO A 337 20.48 -3.86 11.79
C PRO A 337 19.46 -4.90 12.24
N SER A 338 19.86 -6.18 12.21
CA SER A 338 19.02 -7.26 12.71
C SER A 338 18.70 -7.02 14.18
N LYS A 339 17.44 -6.70 14.50
CA LYS A 339 16.96 -6.73 15.87
C LYS A 339 16.56 -8.15 16.20
N ILE A 340 17.28 -8.76 17.14
CA ILE A 340 16.76 -9.93 17.84
C ILE A 340 15.60 -9.41 18.70
N ILE A 341 14.37 -9.58 18.24
CA ILE A 341 13.23 -9.44 19.15
C ILE A 341 13.39 -10.60 20.13
N ALA A 342 13.74 -10.29 21.38
CA ALA A 342 13.87 -11.30 22.41
C ALA A 342 12.55 -12.08 22.45
N THR A 343 12.60 -13.35 22.04
CA THR A 343 11.47 -14.29 22.14
C THR A 343 11.17 -14.66 23.60
N ASN A 344 11.76 -13.94 24.55
CA ASN A 344 11.26 -13.77 25.91
C ASN A 344 9.93 -12.98 25.87
N VAL A 345 8.93 -13.51 25.17
CA VAL A 345 7.59 -13.51 25.73
C VAL A 345 7.79 -14.13 27.09
N ALA A 346 7.75 -13.31 28.14
CA ALA A 346 7.63 -13.84 29.48
C ALA A 346 6.52 -14.88 29.39
N LYS A 347 6.84 -16.16 29.63
CA LYS A 347 5.81 -17.19 29.83
C LYS A 347 4.76 -16.50 30.67
N PRO A 348 3.48 -16.42 30.23
CA PRO A 348 2.47 -15.68 30.96
C PRO A 348 2.62 -16.09 32.41
N LYS A 349 3.11 -15.18 33.25
CA LYS A 349 3.25 -15.45 34.66
C LYS A 349 1.82 -15.71 35.05
N ALA A 350 1.51 -16.97 35.39
CA ALA A 350 0.15 -17.37 35.71
C ALA A 350 -0.38 -16.28 36.62
N MET A 351 -1.36 -15.50 36.13
CA MET A 351 -1.96 -14.49 36.99
C MET A 351 -2.43 -15.26 38.21
N PRO A 352 -2.20 -14.75 39.43
CA PRO A 352 -2.76 -15.38 40.61
C PRO A 352 -4.22 -15.65 40.29
N ARG A 353 -4.66 -16.91 40.35
CA ARG A 353 -6.08 -17.20 40.28
C ARG A 353 -6.69 -16.43 41.44
N VAL A 354 -7.33 -15.30 41.14
CA VAL A 354 -8.27 -14.70 42.06
C VAL A 354 -9.42 -15.68 42.08
N ASN A 355 -9.38 -16.61 43.04
CA ASN A 355 -10.58 -17.31 43.42
C ASN A 355 -11.52 -16.22 43.93
N PHE A 356 -12.46 -15.82 43.10
CA PHE A 356 -13.63 -15.12 43.59
C PHE A 356 -14.32 -16.11 44.53
N ILE A 357 -14.03 -15.99 45.83
CA ILE A 357 -14.97 -16.43 46.84
C ILE A 357 -16.21 -15.61 46.52
N ALA A 358 -17.26 -16.26 46.03
CA ALA A 358 -18.55 -15.64 45.88
C ALA A 358 -18.97 -15.18 47.28
N ALA A 359 -18.63 -13.94 47.63
CA ALA A 359 -19.24 -13.26 48.74
C ALA A 359 -20.72 -13.17 48.36
N SER A 360 -21.53 -13.89 49.11
CA SER A 360 -22.97 -13.95 49.03
C SER A 360 -23.57 -12.56 49.26
N PHE A 361 -23.56 -11.72 48.24
CA PHE A 361 -24.33 -10.48 48.16
C PHE A 361 -24.70 -10.23 46.70
N LEU A 362 -25.57 -11.07 46.17
CA LEU A 362 -26.52 -10.67 45.14
C LEU A 362 -27.89 -10.75 45.81
N PRO A 363 -28.68 -9.66 45.90
CA PRO A 363 -30.08 -9.79 46.24
C PRO A 363 -30.72 -10.67 45.16
N GLU A 364 -31.60 -11.60 45.56
CA GLU A 364 -32.36 -12.44 44.64
C GLU A 364 -33.15 -11.56 43.65
N LEU A 365 -32.54 -11.29 42.50
CA LEU A 365 -33.24 -10.80 41.33
C LEU A 365 -33.68 -12.03 40.55
N SER A 366 -34.90 -12.48 40.81
CA SER A 366 -35.57 -13.49 40.00
C SER A 366 -35.90 -12.90 38.63
N PHE A 367 -34.93 -12.91 37.71
CA PHE A 367 -35.19 -12.58 36.32
C PHE A 367 -35.77 -13.82 35.63
N ASP A 368 -37.03 -13.69 35.20
CA ASP A 368 -37.72 -14.72 34.43
C ASP A 368 -36.90 -15.10 33.18
N SER A 369 -36.46 -16.36 33.14
CA SER A 369 -35.55 -16.91 32.13
C SER A 369 -36.03 -16.70 30.68
N LYS A 370 -37.33 -16.45 30.47
CA LYS A 370 -37.90 -16.10 29.17
C LYS A 370 -37.43 -14.74 28.65
N ILE A 371 -37.26 -13.74 29.52
CA ILE A 371 -36.88 -12.39 29.11
C ILE A 371 -35.42 -12.36 28.65
N LEU A 372 -34.53 -13.02 29.40
CA LEU A 372 -33.12 -13.12 29.03
C LEU A 372 -32.93 -13.89 27.72
N LYS A 373 -33.69 -14.98 27.54
CA LYS A 373 -33.63 -15.79 26.32
C LYS A 373 -34.15 -15.04 25.09
N ASN A 374 -35.19 -14.21 25.26
CA ASN A 374 -35.71 -13.36 24.19
C ASN A 374 -34.76 -12.20 23.87
N TYR A 375 -34.09 -11.62 24.87
CA TYR A 375 -33.08 -10.58 24.68
C TYR A 375 -31.87 -11.11 23.88
N PHE A 376 -31.37 -12.30 24.19
CA PHE A 376 -30.27 -12.92 23.43
C PHE A 376 -30.71 -13.36 22.02
N LYS A 377 -31.94 -13.85 21.85
CA LYS A 377 -32.50 -14.14 20.51
C LYS A 377 -32.60 -12.88 19.64
N MET A 378 -33.00 -11.75 20.24
CA MET A 378 -33.09 -10.46 19.56
C MET A 378 -31.72 -9.93 19.14
N ILE A 379 -30.69 -10.06 20.00
CA ILE A 379 -29.32 -9.63 19.70
C ILE A 379 -28.65 -10.53 18.66
N LEU A 380 -28.93 -11.82 18.67
CA LEU A 380 -28.29 -12.80 17.79
C LEU A 380 -29.06 -13.07 16.49
N GLY A 381 -30.22 -12.42 16.29
CA GLY A 381 -31.03 -12.57 15.07
C GLY A 381 -31.60 -13.97 14.86
N ILE A 382 -31.68 -14.80 15.90
CA ILE A 382 -32.19 -16.17 15.84
C ILE A 382 -33.67 -16.14 16.20
N LYS A 383 -34.57 -16.42 15.24
CA LYS A 383 -36.00 -16.62 15.52
C LYS A 383 -36.20 -17.86 16.41
#